data_AF-A0A2N7B3J7-F1
#
_entry.id   AF-A0A2N7B3J7-F1
#
_cell.length_a   1.000
_cell.length_b   1.000
_cell.length_c   1.000
_cell.angle_alpha   90.00
_cell.angle_beta   90.00
_cell.angle_gamma   90.00
#
_symmetry.space_group_name_H-M   'P 1'
#
loop_
_entity.id
_entity.type
_entity.pdbx_description
1 polymer ?
#
loop_
_entity_poly.entity_id
_entity_poly.type
_entity_poly.pdbx_seq_one_letter_code
_entity_poly.pdbx_strand_id
1 'polypeptide(L)'
;MKVLTESVITESSYGLMDDYEELFRTQTNNNKEVLFGIQFLPGVVEYGLGNPLNGALSYDLSMTENIGGSSALFISYDLLKWLVDDKALSRLRGNVCIPGQKYSYIGTHLPAGSWTVPSGRTKCNIKKFVVGGIKDTDGIAVQGNSGHVPALMRLAEVYLMYTEAAIGMGTQTSDGKALEYANAYANVHSNSTRRILCLIPAFLLMTF
;
A
#
# COMPACT_ATOMS: atom_id res chain seq x y z
N MET A 1 21.24 -13.42 6.38
CA MET A 1 20.16 -12.47 6.06
C MET A 1 20.66 -11.03 6.04
N LYS A 2 21.25 -10.50 7.14
CA LYS A 2 21.77 -9.11 7.21
C LYS A 2 22.66 -8.68 6.03
N VAL A 3 23.67 -9.47 5.69
CA VAL A 3 24.62 -9.12 4.60
C VAL A 3 23.93 -8.98 3.25
N LEU A 4 22.95 -9.84 2.95
CA LEU A 4 22.23 -9.83 1.68
C LEU A 4 21.27 -8.64 1.61
N THR A 5 20.53 -8.37 2.69
CA THR A 5 19.63 -7.23 2.74
C THR A 5 20.41 -5.91 2.70
N GLU A 6 21.57 -5.85 3.36
CA GLU A 6 22.46 -4.70 3.31
C GLU A 6 23.00 -4.43 1.90
N SER A 7 23.52 -5.45 1.20
CA SER A 7 23.98 -5.30 -0.19
C SER A 7 22.86 -4.78 -1.09
N VAL A 8 21.63 -5.29 -0.96
CA VAL A 8 20.49 -4.77 -1.72
C VAL A 8 20.20 -3.30 -1.38
N ILE A 9 20.30 -2.89 -0.12
CA ILE A 9 20.02 -1.51 0.29
C ILE A 9 21.13 -0.55 -0.17
N THR A 10 22.41 -0.95 -0.10
CA THR A 10 23.55 -0.05 -0.33
C THR A 10 24.08 -0.08 -1.75
N GLU A 11 23.95 -1.20 -2.46
CA GLU A 11 24.56 -1.41 -3.78
C GLU A 11 23.54 -1.29 -4.93
N SER A 12 22.24 -1.34 -4.63
CA SER A 12 21.21 -1.21 -5.66
C SER A 12 20.84 0.25 -5.95
N SER A 13 20.23 0.48 -7.12
CA SER A 13 19.68 1.79 -7.51
C SER A 13 18.26 2.03 -6.99
N TYR A 14 17.71 1.12 -6.19
CA TYR A 14 16.36 1.23 -5.66
C TYR A 14 16.31 2.19 -4.47
N GLY A 15 15.15 2.78 -4.24
CA GLY A 15 14.90 3.70 -3.14
C GLY A 15 13.44 3.68 -2.71
N LEU A 16 13.15 4.14 -1.49
CA LEU A 16 11.77 4.31 -1.05
C LEU A 16 11.10 5.43 -1.87
N MET A 17 9.82 5.24 -2.19
CA MET A 17 8.98 6.31 -2.74
C MET A 17 8.79 7.43 -1.71
N ASP A 18 8.43 8.62 -2.16
CA ASP A 18 8.17 9.75 -1.23
C ASP A 18 6.72 9.73 -0.72
N ASP A 19 5.79 9.24 -1.54
CA ASP A 19 4.38 9.04 -1.19
C ASP A 19 4.00 7.55 -1.26
N TYR A 20 3.43 7.03 -0.18
CA TYR A 20 2.93 5.66 -0.09
C TYR A 20 1.73 5.42 -1.02
N GLU A 21 0.86 6.42 -1.23
CA GLU A 21 -0.32 6.25 -2.09
C GLU A 21 0.06 6.07 -3.56
N GLU A 22 1.21 6.61 -3.97
CA GLU A 22 1.74 6.44 -5.32
C GLU A 22 2.20 5.02 -5.62
N LEU A 23 2.52 4.19 -4.62
CA LEU A 23 2.89 2.80 -4.87
C LEU A 23 1.78 1.99 -5.54
N PHE A 24 0.53 2.43 -5.44
CA PHE A 24 -0.65 1.70 -5.93
C PHE A 24 -1.34 2.41 -7.10
N ARG A 25 -0.62 3.27 -7.83
CA ARG A 25 -1.12 3.89 -9.07
C ARG A 25 -0.55 3.17 -10.28
N THR A 26 -1.22 3.27 -11.43
CA THR A 26 -0.74 2.67 -12.68
C THR A 26 0.39 3.48 -13.31
N GLN A 27 0.36 4.81 -13.15
CA GLN A 27 1.37 5.73 -13.67
C GLN A 27 2.76 5.54 -13.07
N THR A 28 2.82 4.95 -11.88
CA THR A 28 4.02 4.73 -11.08
C THR A 28 4.37 3.23 -10.99
N ASN A 29 3.88 2.43 -11.92
CA ASN A 29 4.33 1.04 -12.09
C ASN A 29 5.86 1.01 -12.29
N ASN A 30 6.51 -0.04 -11.76
CA ASN A 30 7.97 -0.22 -11.84
C ASN A 30 8.77 0.97 -11.26
N ASN A 31 8.23 1.60 -10.22
CA ASN A 31 8.93 2.66 -9.49
C ASN A 31 10.20 2.14 -8.78
N LYS A 32 10.98 3.09 -8.26
CA LYS A 32 12.24 2.85 -7.53
C LYS A 32 12.12 1.97 -6.29
N GLU A 33 10.93 1.67 -5.78
CA GLU A 33 10.74 0.81 -4.60
C GLU A 33 10.41 -0.65 -4.96
N VAL A 34 9.94 -0.92 -6.19
CA VAL A 34 9.54 -2.27 -6.62
C VAL A 34 10.74 -3.05 -7.13
N LEU A 35 11.19 -4.04 -6.35
CA LEU A 35 12.28 -4.94 -6.73
C LEU A 35 11.79 -6.06 -7.65
N PHE A 36 10.60 -6.59 -7.35
CA PHE A 36 9.99 -7.66 -8.11
C PHE A 36 8.46 -7.51 -8.08
N GLY A 37 7.80 -7.63 -9.23
CA GLY A 37 6.36 -7.49 -9.37
C GLY A 37 5.82 -8.26 -10.58
N ILE A 38 4.53 -8.59 -10.54
CA ILE A 38 3.87 -9.34 -11.62
C ILE A 38 3.44 -8.37 -12.72
N GLN A 39 3.94 -8.59 -13.94
CA GLN A 39 3.61 -7.77 -15.10
C GLN A 39 2.36 -8.32 -15.78
N PHE A 40 1.26 -7.60 -15.65
CA PHE A 40 0.05 -7.82 -16.45
C PHE A 40 0.13 -6.97 -17.71
N LEU A 41 -0.50 -7.42 -18.80
CA LEU A 41 -0.58 -6.61 -20.01
C LEU A 41 -1.59 -5.49 -19.78
N PRO A 42 -1.25 -4.21 -19.97
CA PRO A 42 -2.18 -3.10 -19.77
C PRO A 42 -3.22 -3.03 -20.91
N GLY A 43 -4.45 -2.61 -20.61
CA GLY A 43 -5.48 -2.34 -21.62
C GLY A 43 -6.10 -3.56 -22.31
N VAL A 44 -5.68 -4.79 -21.96
CA VAL A 44 -6.23 -6.03 -22.52
C VAL A 44 -7.42 -6.53 -21.69
N VAL A 45 -8.43 -7.10 -22.35
CA VAL A 45 -9.62 -7.69 -21.72
C VAL A 45 -9.59 -9.23 -21.74
N GLU A 46 -8.58 -9.80 -22.39
CA GLU A 46 -8.34 -11.22 -22.51
C GLU A 46 -8.09 -11.84 -21.14
N TYR A 47 -8.84 -12.91 -20.86
CA TYR A 47 -8.75 -13.62 -19.60
C TYR A 47 -7.34 -14.20 -19.37
N GLY A 48 -6.84 -14.07 -18.16
CA GLY A 48 -5.51 -14.56 -17.75
C GLY A 48 -4.35 -13.60 -18.04
N LEU A 49 -4.58 -12.50 -18.76
CA LEU A 49 -3.55 -11.51 -19.08
C LEU A 49 -3.67 -10.21 -18.24
N GLY A 50 -4.82 -10.00 -17.62
CA GLY A 50 -5.14 -8.79 -16.84
C GLY A 50 -5.14 -8.99 -15.32
N ASN A 51 -5.06 -7.88 -14.60
CA ASN A 51 -5.13 -7.83 -13.14
C ASN A 51 -6.56 -7.53 -12.67
N PRO A 52 -7.31 -8.49 -12.08
CA PRO A 52 -8.70 -8.28 -11.71
C PRO A 52 -8.89 -7.49 -10.39
N LEU A 53 -7.81 -7.13 -9.68
CA LEU A 53 -7.90 -6.59 -8.31
C LEU A 53 -8.70 -5.29 -8.21
N ASN A 54 -8.63 -4.41 -9.23
CA ASN A 54 -9.39 -3.15 -9.21
C ASN A 54 -10.90 -3.41 -9.12
N GLY A 55 -11.42 -4.32 -9.95
CA GLY A 55 -12.84 -4.70 -9.90
C GLY A 55 -13.20 -5.58 -8.70
N ALA A 56 -12.30 -6.47 -8.28
CA ALA A 56 -12.54 -7.40 -7.18
C ALA A 56 -12.54 -6.72 -5.79
N LEU A 57 -11.79 -5.62 -5.63
CA LEU A 57 -11.63 -4.91 -4.36
C LEU A 57 -12.41 -3.59 -4.29
N SER A 58 -12.74 -2.97 -5.43
CA SER A 58 -13.55 -1.76 -5.42
C SER A 58 -14.97 -2.03 -4.94
N TYR A 59 -15.45 -1.17 -4.05
CA TYR A 59 -16.77 -1.32 -3.43
C TYR A 59 -17.87 -0.56 -4.19
N ASP A 60 -17.49 0.38 -5.05
CA ASP A 60 -18.41 1.28 -5.74
C ASP A 60 -18.05 1.36 -7.22
N LEU A 61 -19.05 1.17 -8.09
CA LEU A 61 -18.90 1.19 -9.55
C LEU A 61 -18.59 2.60 -10.07
N SER A 62 -19.10 3.64 -9.43
CA SER A 62 -18.85 5.03 -9.85
C SER A 62 -17.41 5.47 -9.54
N MET A 63 -16.73 4.82 -8.60
CA MET A 63 -15.31 5.06 -8.33
C MET A 63 -14.41 4.57 -9.49
N THR A 64 -14.88 3.61 -10.27
CA THR A 64 -14.11 2.92 -11.32
C THR A 64 -14.67 3.13 -12.72
N GLU A 65 -15.55 4.12 -12.93
CA GLU A 65 -16.17 4.37 -14.25
C GLU A 65 -16.93 3.13 -14.79
N ASN A 66 -17.54 2.37 -13.88
CA ASN A 66 -18.30 1.14 -14.14
C ASN A 66 -17.49 -0.04 -14.75
N ILE A 67 -16.16 -0.01 -14.75
CA ILE A 67 -15.33 -1.13 -15.27
C ILE A 67 -15.19 -2.29 -14.28
N GLY A 68 -15.75 -2.16 -13.08
CA GLY A 68 -15.79 -3.22 -12.08
C GLY A 68 -15.91 -2.66 -10.68
N GLY A 69 -16.68 -3.34 -9.84
CA GLY A 69 -16.93 -2.95 -8.46
C GLY A 69 -18.17 -3.64 -7.93
N SER A 70 -18.29 -3.67 -6.60
CA SER A 70 -19.32 -4.33 -5.75
C SER A 70 -18.68 -5.23 -4.68
N SER A 71 -17.40 -5.03 -4.37
CA SER A 71 -16.72 -5.78 -3.32
C SER A 71 -17.37 -5.55 -1.96
N ALA A 72 -17.72 -6.65 -1.30
CA ALA A 72 -18.18 -6.67 0.09
C ALA A 72 -17.02 -6.98 1.08
N LEU A 73 -15.78 -6.75 0.66
CA LEU A 73 -14.60 -6.91 1.51
C LEU A 73 -14.37 -5.65 2.35
N PHE A 74 -14.23 -5.86 3.65
CA PHE A 74 -14.03 -4.82 4.64
C PHE A 74 -12.80 -5.15 5.49
N ILE A 75 -12.14 -4.11 6.00
CA ILE A 75 -11.08 -4.29 6.99
C ILE A 75 -11.66 -4.74 8.34
N SER A 76 -10.92 -5.58 9.07
CA SER A 76 -11.27 -5.94 10.45
C SER A 76 -11.13 -4.74 11.38
N TYR A 77 -11.92 -4.73 12.46
CA TYR A 77 -11.88 -3.65 13.45
C TYR A 77 -10.48 -3.51 14.06
N ASP A 78 -9.84 -4.62 14.43
CA ASP A 78 -8.52 -4.59 15.10
C ASP A 78 -7.43 -3.99 14.21
N LEU A 79 -7.42 -4.33 12.91
CA LEU A 79 -6.44 -3.77 11.98
C LEU A 79 -6.69 -2.29 11.73
N LEU A 80 -7.95 -1.88 11.61
CA LEU A 80 -8.31 -0.47 11.48
C LEU A 80 -7.90 0.32 12.73
N LYS A 81 -8.20 -0.21 13.92
CA LYS A 81 -7.83 0.39 15.20
C LYS A 81 -6.32 0.53 15.31
N TRP A 82 -5.56 -0.50 14.93
CA TRP A 82 -4.10 -0.45 14.95
C TRP A 82 -3.53 0.65 14.03
N LEU A 83 -4.03 0.77 12.80
CA LEU A 83 -3.58 1.81 11.86
C LEU A 83 -3.88 3.23 12.37
N VAL A 84 -5.03 3.41 13.03
CA VAL A 84 -5.43 4.68 13.65
C VAL A 84 -4.56 5.00 14.87
N ASP A 85 -4.35 4.03 15.76
CA ASP A 85 -3.55 4.19 16.98
C ASP A 85 -2.07 4.46 16.67
N ASP A 86 -1.54 3.84 15.60
CA ASP A 86 -0.18 4.06 15.11
C ASP A 86 0.01 5.43 14.42
N LYS A 87 -1.09 6.16 14.17
CA LYS A 87 -1.12 7.43 13.43
C LYS A 87 -0.51 7.31 12.04
N ALA A 88 -0.60 6.13 11.43
CA ALA A 88 0.02 5.83 10.15
C ALA A 88 -0.83 6.38 8.99
N LEU A 89 -0.96 7.70 8.88
CA LEU A 89 -1.93 8.35 7.99
C LEU A 89 -1.76 7.92 6.53
N SER A 90 -0.52 7.85 6.03
CA SER A 90 -0.26 7.44 4.63
C SER A 90 -0.70 6.00 4.38
N ARG A 91 -0.34 5.07 5.28
CA ARG A 91 -0.81 3.67 5.21
C ARG A 91 -2.31 3.56 5.36
N LEU A 92 -2.92 4.31 6.26
CA LEU A 92 -4.36 4.28 6.47
C LEU A 92 -5.10 4.67 5.19
N ARG A 93 -4.70 5.81 4.59
CA ARG A 93 -5.27 6.32 3.34
C ARG A 93 -5.01 5.42 2.14
N GLY A 94 -3.82 4.85 2.01
CA GLY A 94 -3.47 3.97 0.89
C GLY A 94 -4.11 2.58 0.97
N ASN A 95 -4.46 2.11 2.18
CA ASN A 95 -5.02 0.77 2.39
C ASN A 95 -6.54 0.73 2.52
N VAL A 96 -7.17 1.78 3.05
CA VAL A 96 -8.56 1.74 3.52
C VAL A 96 -9.34 2.96 3.06
N CYS A 97 -10.56 2.74 2.58
CA CYS A 97 -11.53 3.80 2.31
C CYS A 97 -12.27 4.20 3.60
N ILE A 98 -11.81 5.26 4.27
CA ILE A 98 -12.47 5.83 5.45
C ILE A 98 -13.60 6.76 5.03
N PRO A 99 -14.80 6.67 5.64
CA PRO A 99 -15.90 7.60 5.40
C PRO A 99 -15.47 9.07 5.51
N GLY A 100 -15.81 9.89 4.51
CA GLY A 100 -15.43 11.31 4.43
C GLY A 100 -14.04 11.57 3.84
N GLN A 101 -13.22 10.54 3.61
CA GLN A 101 -11.91 10.72 3.02
C GLN A 101 -12.01 11.07 1.52
N LYS A 102 -11.26 12.09 1.10
CA LYS A 102 -11.16 12.53 -0.30
C LYS A 102 -9.88 12.03 -0.97
N TYR A 103 -10.01 11.58 -2.22
CA TYR A 103 -8.95 11.18 -3.13
C TYR A 103 -9.05 12.03 -4.40
N SER A 104 -8.03 12.86 -4.66
CA SER A 104 -7.98 13.73 -5.84
C SER A 104 -7.66 12.99 -7.13
N TYR A 105 -7.03 11.81 -7.03
CA TYR A 105 -6.52 11.03 -8.16
C TYR A 105 -7.45 9.88 -8.59
N ILE A 106 -8.65 9.79 -8.01
CA ILE A 106 -9.66 8.78 -8.36
C ILE A 106 -10.98 9.49 -8.60
N GLY A 107 -11.80 8.99 -9.52
CA GLY A 107 -13.08 9.58 -9.85
C GLY A 107 -12.92 10.93 -10.57
N THR A 108 -11.83 11.12 -11.32
CA THR A 108 -11.57 12.34 -12.11
C THR A 108 -12.55 12.51 -13.29
N HIS A 109 -13.30 11.46 -13.61
CA HIS A 109 -14.42 11.50 -14.57
C HIS A 109 -15.71 12.07 -13.94
N LEU A 110 -15.81 12.11 -12.61
CA LEU A 110 -16.96 12.67 -11.91
C LEU A 110 -16.95 14.20 -11.98
N PRO A 111 -18.11 14.87 -11.85
CA PRO A 111 -18.19 16.34 -11.87
C PRO A 111 -17.30 17.02 -10.81
N ALA A 112 -17.07 16.37 -9.67
CA ALA A 112 -16.21 16.86 -8.60
C ALA A 112 -14.70 16.68 -8.87
N GLY A 113 -14.34 16.01 -9.98
CA GLY A 113 -12.95 15.70 -10.35
C GLY A 113 -12.18 14.89 -9.30
N SER A 114 -12.89 14.22 -8.39
CA SER A 114 -12.31 13.53 -7.24
C SER A 114 -13.34 12.59 -6.60
N TRP A 115 -12.85 11.59 -5.87
CA TRP A 115 -13.65 10.63 -5.15
C TRP A 115 -13.67 10.97 -3.67
N THR A 116 -14.86 11.10 -3.08
CA THR A 116 -15.01 11.22 -1.63
C THR A 116 -15.78 10.03 -1.13
N VAL A 117 -15.21 9.31 -0.18
CA VAL A 117 -15.87 8.15 0.43
C VAL A 117 -17.15 8.64 1.13
N PRO A 118 -18.32 8.05 0.83
CA PRO A 118 -19.58 8.48 1.45
C PRO A 118 -19.52 8.44 2.98
N SER A 119 -19.98 9.52 3.63
CA SER A 119 -19.88 9.70 5.10
C SER A 119 -20.82 8.80 5.90
N GLY A 120 -21.92 8.33 5.30
CA GLY A 120 -22.92 7.46 5.97
C GLY A 120 -22.51 6.00 6.11
N ARG A 121 -21.26 5.63 5.81
CA ARG A 121 -20.79 4.24 5.85
C ARG A 121 -20.31 3.86 7.25
N THR A 122 -20.73 2.69 7.74
CA THR A 122 -20.32 2.14 9.04
C THR A 122 -19.18 1.13 8.94
N LYS A 123 -18.78 0.76 7.71
CA LYS A 123 -17.70 -0.17 7.42
C LYS A 123 -16.72 0.44 6.43
N CYS A 124 -15.44 0.13 6.59
CA CYS A 124 -14.38 0.63 5.71
C CYS A 124 -13.94 -0.46 4.72
N ASN A 125 -13.94 -0.13 3.43
CA ASN A 125 -13.52 -1.04 2.36
C ASN A 125 -12.02 -0.94 2.09
N ILE A 126 -11.48 -1.92 1.36
CA ILE A 126 -10.09 -1.91 0.92
C ILE A 126 -9.90 -0.86 -0.19
N LYS A 127 -8.81 -0.11 -0.10
CA LYS A 127 -8.34 0.87 -1.10
C LYS A 127 -7.11 0.38 -1.86
N LYS A 128 -6.26 -0.43 -1.22
CA LYS A 128 -5.06 -0.97 -1.84
C LYS A 128 -5.41 -1.76 -3.09
N PHE A 129 -4.65 -1.55 -4.17
CA PHE A 129 -4.89 -2.11 -5.52
C PHE A 129 -6.14 -1.62 -6.26
N VAL A 130 -6.93 -0.72 -5.67
CA VAL A 130 -8.00 -0.01 -6.37
C VAL A 130 -7.42 1.26 -6.98
N VAL A 131 -7.33 1.28 -8.31
CA VAL A 131 -6.65 2.33 -9.09
C VAL A 131 -7.61 3.39 -9.64
N GLY A 132 -8.91 3.13 -9.64
CA GLY A 132 -9.93 4.02 -10.18
C GLY A 132 -10.44 3.58 -11.54
N GLY A 133 -10.95 4.54 -12.32
CA GLY A 133 -11.54 4.31 -13.64
C GLY A 133 -10.56 4.40 -14.80
N ILE A 134 -11.10 4.38 -16.02
CA ILE A 134 -10.34 4.47 -17.28
C ILE A 134 -9.61 5.82 -17.33
N LYS A 135 -10.33 6.90 -17.03
CA LYS A 135 -9.75 8.26 -17.02
C LYS A 135 -8.68 8.46 -15.95
N ASP A 136 -8.81 7.81 -14.79
CA ASP A 136 -7.85 7.93 -13.69
C ASP A 136 -6.51 7.23 -13.99
N THR A 137 -6.50 6.36 -15.00
CA THR A 137 -5.37 5.49 -15.36
C THR A 137 -4.88 5.72 -16.78
N ASP A 138 -5.25 6.85 -17.40
CA ASP A 138 -4.88 7.21 -18.77
C ASP A 138 -5.26 6.14 -19.82
N GLY A 139 -6.38 5.44 -19.60
CA GLY A 139 -6.88 4.39 -20.49
C GLY A 139 -6.35 2.98 -20.20
N ILE A 140 -5.49 2.82 -19.20
CA ILE A 140 -4.86 1.53 -18.88
C ILE A 140 -5.84 0.55 -18.22
N ALA A 141 -6.66 1.02 -17.28
CA ALA A 141 -7.63 0.18 -16.61
C ALA A 141 -8.84 -0.06 -17.52
N VAL A 142 -9.19 -1.33 -17.71
CA VAL A 142 -10.36 -1.81 -18.44
C VAL A 142 -11.09 -2.87 -17.63
N GLN A 143 -12.24 -3.34 -18.11
CA GLN A 143 -13.00 -4.35 -17.38
C GLN A 143 -12.19 -5.62 -17.18
N GLY A 144 -12.06 -6.07 -15.92
CA GLY A 144 -11.27 -7.23 -15.55
C GLY A 144 -9.75 -7.02 -15.51
N ASN A 145 -9.26 -5.78 -15.75
CA ASN A 145 -7.84 -5.49 -15.78
C ASN A 145 -7.52 -4.08 -15.27
N SER A 146 -6.81 -3.98 -14.15
CA SER A 146 -6.35 -2.71 -13.59
C SER A 146 -5.10 -2.15 -14.29
N GLY A 147 -4.34 -2.99 -14.99
CA GLY A 147 -3.01 -2.68 -15.53
C GLY A 147 -1.97 -2.26 -14.48
N HIS A 148 -2.28 -2.39 -13.19
CA HIS A 148 -1.33 -2.14 -12.11
C HIS A 148 -0.44 -3.37 -11.89
N VAL A 149 0.84 -3.11 -11.64
CA VAL A 149 1.85 -4.12 -11.33
C VAL A 149 1.91 -4.32 -9.81
N PRO A 150 1.30 -5.39 -9.26
CA PRO A 150 1.44 -5.67 -7.84
C PRO A 150 2.88 -6.09 -7.55
N ALA A 151 3.52 -5.36 -6.65
CA ALA A 151 4.84 -5.70 -6.16
C ALA A 151 4.77 -6.93 -5.25
N LEU A 152 5.61 -7.92 -5.54
CA LEU A 152 5.84 -9.11 -4.71
C LEU A 152 7.00 -8.90 -3.74
N MET A 153 7.98 -8.08 -4.11
CA MET A 153 9.07 -7.66 -3.24
C MET A 153 9.31 -6.17 -3.41
N ARG A 154 9.26 -5.44 -2.30
CA ARG A 154 9.58 -4.00 -2.27
C ARG A 154 10.78 -3.73 -1.38
N LEU A 155 11.47 -2.63 -1.64
CA LEU A 155 12.60 -2.20 -0.83
C LEU A 155 12.22 -1.97 0.64
N ALA A 156 10.99 -1.51 0.90
CA ALA A 156 10.45 -1.39 2.25
C ALA A 156 10.50 -2.71 3.05
N GLU A 157 10.27 -3.86 2.40
CA GLU A 157 10.36 -5.18 3.04
C GLU A 157 11.81 -5.55 3.33
N VAL A 158 12.76 -5.16 2.45
CA VAL A 158 14.20 -5.38 2.68
C VAL A 158 14.71 -4.60 3.89
N TYR A 159 14.24 -3.36 4.09
CA TYR A 159 14.57 -2.55 5.26
C TYR A 159 14.08 -3.20 6.56
N LEU A 160 12.84 -3.71 6.55
CA LEU A 160 12.27 -4.41 7.69
C LEU A 160 12.94 -5.77 7.94
N MET A 161 13.28 -6.53 6.89
CA MET A 161 14.04 -7.78 7.00
C MET A 161 15.44 -7.56 7.58
N TYR A 162 16.14 -6.48 7.19
CA TYR A 162 17.41 -6.12 7.84
C TYR A 162 17.21 -5.83 9.33
N THR A 163 16.17 -5.07 9.67
CA THR A 163 15.87 -4.66 11.05
C THR A 163 15.55 -5.87 11.91
N GLU A 164 14.71 -6.78 11.42
CA GLU A 164 14.39 -8.05 12.08
C GLU A 164 15.65 -8.90 12.27
N ALA A 165 16.46 -9.06 11.23
CA ALA A 165 17.72 -9.81 11.31
C ALA A 165 18.74 -9.18 12.27
N ALA A 166 18.71 -7.86 12.45
CA ALA A 166 19.55 -7.14 13.40
C ALA A 166 19.08 -7.27 14.86
N ILE A 167 17.79 -7.53 15.09
CA ILE A 167 17.24 -7.89 16.41
C ILE A 167 17.55 -9.37 16.71
N GLY A 168 17.39 -10.25 15.72
CA GLY A 168 17.66 -11.68 15.85
C GLY A 168 16.79 -12.33 16.92
N MET A 169 17.41 -12.99 17.91
CA MET A 169 16.71 -13.59 19.05
C MET A 169 16.49 -12.62 20.22
N GLY A 170 16.96 -11.37 20.09
CA GLY A 170 16.79 -10.35 21.11
C GLY A 170 15.38 -9.74 21.12
N THR A 171 15.12 -8.89 22.11
CA THR A 171 13.90 -8.05 22.19
C THR A 171 14.15 -6.60 21.78
N GLN A 172 15.41 -6.22 21.58
CA GLN A 172 15.85 -4.89 21.17
C GLN A 172 17.17 -4.99 20.41
N THR A 173 17.50 -3.95 19.63
CA THR A 173 18.78 -3.82 18.96
C THR A 173 19.32 -2.40 19.14
N SER A 174 20.63 -2.27 19.24
CA SER A 174 21.36 -1.00 19.23
C SER A 174 22.13 -0.76 17.92
N ASP A 175 21.90 -1.61 16.91
CA ASP A 175 22.49 -1.46 15.58
C ASP A 175 22.01 -0.14 14.95
N GLY A 176 22.95 0.78 14.72
CA GLY A 176 22.66 2.10 14.16
C GLY A 176 22.01 2.03 12.77
N LYS A 177 22.41 1.06 11.93
CA LYS A 177 21.82 0.88 10.60
C LYS A 177 20.39 0.35 10.68
N ALA A 178 20.12 -0.55 11.63
CA ALA A 178 18.77 -1.06 11.84
C ALA A 178 17.81 0.06 12.25
N LEU A 179 18.25 0.94 13.15
CA LEU A 179 17.47 2.12 13.56
C LEU A 179 17.28 3.10 12.39
N GLU A 180 18.32 3.33 11.59
CA GLU A 180 18.24 4.18 10.40
C GLU A 180 17.21 3.66 9.40
N TYR A 181 17.29 2.38 9.01
CA TYR A 181 16.37 1.78 8.04
C TYR A 181 14.94 1.70 8.55
N ALA A 182 14.75 1.37 9.83
CA ALA A 182 13.45 1.41 10.48
C ALA A 182 12.84 2.82 10.40
N ASN A 183 13.59 3.86 10.79
CA ASN A 183 13.12 5.24 10.74
C ASN A 183 12.86 5.72 9.30
N ALA A 184 13.70 5.36 8.33
CA ALA A 184 13.47 5.67 6.92
C ALA A 184 12.15 5.08 6.41
N TYR A 185 11.84 3.84 6.77
CA TYR A 185 10.56 3.21 6.48
C TYR A 185 9.39 3.97 7.13
N ALA A 186 9.47 4.27 8.44
CA ALA A 186 8.38 4.95 9.15
C ALA A 186 8.07 6.35 8.61
N ASN A 187 9.10 7.10 8.22
CA ASN A 187 8.95 8.46 7.68
C ASN A 187 8.08 8.44 6.43
N VAL A 188 8.38 7.57 5.47
CA VAL A 188 7.63 7.48 4.20
C VAL A 188 6.27 6.82 4.40
N HIS A 189 6.26 5.63 5.02
CA HIS A 189 5.11 4.74 4.96
C HIS A 189 4.06 5.08 6.02
N SER A 190 4.49 5.53 7.20
CA SER A 190 3.57 5.86 8.28
C SER A 190 3.33 7.36 8.40
N ASN A 191 4.27 8.21 8.01
CA ASN A 191 4.31 9.61 8.46
C ASN A 191 4.14 9.72 9.99
N SER A 192 4.59 8.69 10.72
CA SER A 192 4.47 8.61 12.17
C SER A 192 5.76 9.12 12.79
N THR A 193 5.66 10.17 13.61
CA THR A 193 6.77 10.78 14.36
C THR A 193 7.24 9.93 15.53
N ARG A 194 6.67 8.73 15.74
CA ARG A 194 7.21 7.79 16.73
C ARG A 194 8.51 7.21 16.18
N ARG A 195 9.64 7.67 16.73
CA ARG A 195 10.94 6.98 16.61
C ARG A 195 10.67 5.49 16.82
N ILE A 196 11.09 4.64 15.89
CA ILE A 196 11.08 3.19 16.09
C ILE A 196 12.16 2.88 17.13
N LEU A 197 11.88 3.20 18.39
CA LEU A 197 12.76 2.91 19.51
C LEU A 197 12.55 1.48 20.01
N CYS A 198 11.44 0.83 19.64
CA CYS A 198 11.24 -0.60 19.77
C CYS A 198 9.94 -0.94 19.03
N LEU A 199 10.01 -1.55 17.84
CA LEU A 199 8.85 -2.12 17.17
C LEU A 199 9.08 -3.60 16.89
N ILE A 200 9.29 -4.35 17.97
CA ILE A 200 8.57 -5.61 18.20
C ILE A 200 8.16 -5.64 19.68
N PRO A 201 6.90 -5.28 20.00
CA PRO A 201 6.18 -6.13 20.94
C PRO A 201 4.80 -6.40 20.38
N ALA A 202 4.70 -7.39 19.49
CA ALA A 202 3.41 -7.97 19.13
C ALA A 202 3.46 -9.50 19.02
N PHE A 203 4.40 -10.13 19.73
CA PHE A 203 4.43 -11.60 19.84
C PHE A 203 4.25 -12.14 21.27
N LEU A 204 4.15 -11.30 22.31
CA LEU A 204 3.89 -11.82 23.66
C LEU A 204 3.38 -10.73 24.59
N LEU A 205 2.05 -10.66 24.80
CA LEU A 205 1.40 -10.25 26.06
C LEU A 205 -0.12 -10.43 25.95
N MET A 206 -0.53 -11.67 25.70
CA MET A 206 -1.71 -12.23 26.37
C MET A 206 -1.18 -12.93 27.62
N THR A 207 -1.23 -12.26 28.76
CA THR A 207 -1.16 -12.91 30.07
C THR A 207 -2.10 -12.19 31.02
N PHE A 208 -3.20 -12.90 31.31
CA PHE A 208 -4.24 -12.72 32.33
C PHE A 208 -5.10 -11.44 32.29
#